data_AF-U2U3C6-F1
#
_entry.id   AF-U2U3C6-F1
#
_cell.length_a   1.000
_cell.length_b   1.000
_cell.length_c   1.000
_cell.angle_alpha   90.00
_cell.angle_beta   90.00
_cell.angle_gamma   90.00
#
_symmetry.space_group_name_H-M   'P 1'
#
loop_
_entity.id
_entity.type
_entity.pdbx_description
1 polymer ?
#
loop_
_entity_poly.entity_id
_entity_poly.type
_entity_poly.pdbx_seq_one_letter_code
_entity_poly.pdbx_strand_id
1 'polypeptide(L)'
;MSEEKMTDAEALWADVITLLKERDMNAATLAMLRSCTPADLTEDSLIIETELSFARRKIEREQPLIEECLSAAAFQPLTLTVRLGHNNSQQSSALNLSESQSEPTVIPITSNQPEYVPDMANQKARPSNFLAEDIPETDSKLTFDRFVAGEENILAFEAAKQVANGINKSYNPLFIYGKSGLGKTHLLRAIQNYIAANDSTRLCVYRSASQFVEDYRTSMNDPSAPPRSALARSYQDVDVLIIDDIQNMQTAAGTIRFFFETFNALVSHGKQIVLAADRSPSQLGMGESKFDERDTSRMDSGVTVSIQVPDYELKLNLVNAFYESMRSDASEEHIQGMDGTISEDLRRLMADRAGTSIRLIKGFVQSLLMLAHQKESRGGALSREDVIRASQQKWPTGQKIVTVSHIQKAVENYYDISHEDLVGSKRNKELMEPRHVAIWLTREMTDNTLADIGKKFGNRTHATVKHSIAWVEDIKTKDRLFHDRVDSLQNDISDKA
;
A
#
# COMPACT_ATOMS: atom_id res chain seq x y z
N MET A 1 -27.03 26.34 10.25
CA MET A 1 -26.70 26.10 8.84
C MET A 1 -27.63 25.03 8.35
N SER A 2 -28.41 25.35 7.33
CA SER A 2 -29.45 24.53 6.71
C SER A 2 -28.89 23.21 6.18
N GLU A 3 -29.53 22.09 6.52
CA GLU A 3 -29.39 20.82 5.80
C GLU A 3 -29.86 21.05 4.35
N GLU A 4 -28.96 21.00 3.38
CA GLU A 4 -29.34 20.95 1.97
C GLU A 4 -30.06 19.62 1.72
N LYS A 5 -31.37 19.71 1.45
CA LYS A 5 -32.18 18.57 1.03
C LYS A 5 -31.71 18.13 -0.35
N MET A 6 -31.31 16.87 -0.46
CA MET A 6 -31.03 16.21 -1.73
C MET A 6 -32.22 16.37 -2.68
N THR A 7 -31.95 16.79 -3.91
CA THR A 7 -32.99 17.01 -4.93
C THR A 7 -33.52 15.69 -5.47
N ASP A 8 -34.74 15.69 -6.02
CA ASP A 8 -35.36 14.48 -6.58
C ASP A 8 -34.52 13.92 -7.76
N ALA A 9 -33.82 14.78 -8.51
CA ALA A 9 -32.89 14.39 -9.56
C ALA A 9 -31.65 13.65 -9.02
N GLU A 10 -31.10 14.10 -7.89
CA GLU A 10 -29.97 13.46 -7.21
C GLU A 10 -30.35 12.12 -6.58
N ALA A 11 -31.54 12.06 -5.96
CA ALA A 11 -32.09 10.82 -5.42
C ALA A 11 -32.25 9.76 -6.52
N LEU A 12 -32.91 10.13 -7.62
CA LEU A 12 -33.16 9.24 -8.75
C LEU A 12 -31.86 8.76 -9.40
N TRP A 13 -30.86 9.65 -9.54
CA TRP A 13 -29.56 9.28 -10.10
C TRP A 13 -28.77 8.31 -9.21
N ALA A 14 -28.85 8.48 -7.88
CA ALA A 14 -28.24 7.55 -6.94
C ALA A 14 -28.85 6.14 -7.01
N ASP A 15 -30.17 6.05 -7.22
CA ASP A 15 -30.87 4.79 -7.41
C ASP A 15 -30.47 4.11 -8.73
N VAL A 16 -30.33 4.87 -9.82
CA VAL A 16 -29.82 4.37 -11.11
C VAL A 16 -28.42 3.77 -10.97
N ILE A 17 -27.52 4.46 -10.25
CA ILE A 17 -26.16 3.97 -10.00
C ILE A 17 -26.17 2.67 -9.17
N THR A 18 -27.13 2.53 -8.26
CA THR A 18 -27.31 1.31 -7.47
C THR A 18 -27.79 0.15 -8.33
N LEU A 19 -28.80 0.37 -9.18
CA LEU A 19 -29.30 -0.64 -10.12
C LEU A 19 -28.23 -1.07 -11.15
N LEU A 20 -27.43 -0.13 -11.65
CA LEU A 20 -26.32 -0.46 -12.55
C LEU A 20 -25.24 -1.29 -11.85
N LYS A 21 -25.01 -1.08 -10.55
CA LYS A 21 -24.09 -1.89 -9.75
C LYS A 21 -24.61 -3.32 -9.55
N GLU A 22 -25.91 -3.50 -9.39
CA GLU A 22 -26.54 -4.83 -9.28
C GLU A 22 -26.50 -5.60 -10.62
N ARG A 23 -26.40 -4.90 -11.74
CA ARG A 23 -26.23 -5.47 -13.09
C ARG A 23 -24.76 -5.67 -13.49
N ASP A 24 -23.84 -5.75 -12.52
CA ASP A 24 -22.40 -5.97 -12.72
C ASP A 24 -21.70 -4.94 -13.65
N MET A 25 -22.21 -3.70 -13.70
CA MET A 25 -21.51 -2.62 -14.41
C MET A 25 -20.11 -2.42 -13.84
N ASN A 26 -19.11 -2.30 -14.72
CA ASN A 26 -17.72 -2.22 -14.30
C ASN A 26 -17.47 -1.02 -13.34
N ALA A 27 -16.59 -1.23 -12.36
CA ALA A 27 -16.35 -0.28 -11.28
C ALA A 27 -15.85 1.09 -11.77
N ALA A 28 -15.10 1.13 -12.87
CA ALA A 28 -14.60 2.36 -13.48
C ALA A 28 -15.72 3.22 -14.10
N THR A 29 -16.71 2.59 -14.75
CA THR A 29 -17.86 3.28 -15.35
C THR A 29 -18.81 3.75 -14.26
N LEU A 30 -19.02 2.97 -13.19
CA LEU A 30 -19.79 3.42 -12.03
C LEU A 30 -19.14 4.61 -11.32
N ALA A 31 -17.82 4.62 -11.16
CA ALA A 31 -17.09 5.75 -10.61
C ALA A 31 -17.21 7.00 -11.50
N MET A 32 -17.16 6.83 -12.82
CA MET A 32 -17.40 7.90 -13.79
C MET A 32 -18.84 8.44 -13.73
N LEU A 33 -19.86 7.58 -13.65
CA LEU A 33 -21.27 8.00 -13.56
C LEU A 33 -21.56 8.76 -12.25
N ARG A 34 -20.90 8.39 -11.15
CA ARG A 34 -20.95 9.12 -9.86
C ARG A 34 -20.34 10.52 -9.95
N SER A 35 -19.45 10.77 -10.90
CA SER A 35 -18.89 12.09 -11.15
C SER A 35 -19.76 12.98 -12.04
N CYS A 36 -20.87 12.46 -12.57
CA CYS A 36 -21.85 13.25 -13.31
C CYS A 36 -22.86 13.87 -12.35
N THR A 37 -23.21 15.12 -12.57
CA THR A 37 -24.13 15.89 -11.71
C THR A 37 -25.52 15.93 -12.34
N PRO A 38 -26.56 15.43 -11.65
CA PRO A 38 -27.95 15.60 -12.10
C PRO A 38 -28.31 17.08 -12.07
N ALA A 39 -28.58 17.65 -13.24
CA ALA A 39 -28.83 19.08 -13.39
C ALA A 39 -30.32 19.41 -13.30
N ASP A 40 -31.18 18.56 -13.86
CA ASP A 40 -32.63 18.79 -13.86
C ASP A 40 -33.41 17.50 -14.12
N LEU A 41 -34.63 17.42 -13.60
CA LEU A 41 -35.56 16.31 -13.81
C LEU A 41 -36.90 16.86 -14.31
N THR A 42 -37.26 16.48 -15.53
CA THR A 42 -38.55 16.78 -16.15
C THR A 42 -39.48 15.57 -16.09
N GLU A 43 -40.75 15.71 -16.48
CA GLU A 43 -41.70 14.59 -16.49
C GLU A 43 -41.22 13.38 -17.32
N ASP A 44 -40.48 13.63 -18.41
CA ASP A 44 -40.08 12.60 -19.39
C ASP A 44 -38.55 12.43 -19.56
N SER A 45 -37.73 13.28 -18.92
CA SER A 45 -36.26 13.20 -19.05
C SER A 45 -35.48 13.63 -17.82
N LEU A 46 -34.36 12.93 -17.56
CA LEU A 46 -33.32 13.36 -16.61
C LEU A 46 -32.15 13.97 -17.37
N ILE A 47 -31.73 15.16 -16.97
CA ILE A 47 -30.57 15.86 -17.53
C ILE A 47 -29.39 15.70 -16.58
N ILE A 48 -28.28 15.15 -17.08
CA ILE A 48 -27.01 15.05 -16.35
C ILE A 48 -25.94 15.91 -17.00
N GLU A 49 -25.11 16.55 -16.19
CA GLU A 49 -23.99 17.35 -16.60
C GLU A 49 -22.67 16.64 -16.31
N THR A 50 -21.71 16.78 -17.23
CA THR A 50 -20.35 16.29 -17.04
C THR A 50 -19.35 17.26 -17.66
N GLU A 51 -18.20 17.44 -17.03
CA GLU A 51 -17.08 18.22 -17.59
C GLU A 51 -16.16 17.35 -18.48
N LEU A 52 -16.39 16.03 -18.49
CA LEU A 52 -15.52 15.06 -19.14
C LEU A 52 -16.10 14.65 -20.50
N SER A 53 -15.46 15.08 -21.58
CA SER A 53 -15.86 14.75 -22.97
C SER A 53 -15.82 13.26 -23.29
N PHE A 54 -14.97 12.49 -22.60
CA PHE A 54 -14.96 11.02 -22.71
C PHE A 54 -16.12 10.38 -21.93
N ALA A 55 -16.54 10.99 -20.81
CA ALA A 55 -17.66 10.48 -20.02
C ALA A 55 -18.96 10.60 -20.79
N ARG A 56 -19.19 11.73 -21.47
CA ARG A 56 -20.32 11.90 -22.41
C ARG A 56 -20.36 10.80 -23.47
N ARG A 57 -19.27 10.57 -24.20
CA ARG A 57 -19.18 9.53 -25.24
C ARG A 57 -19.44 8.12 -24.69
N LYS A 58 -18.99 7.87 -23.46
CA LYS A 58 -19.21 6.60 -22.77
C LYS A 58 -20.66 6.43 -22.35
N ILE A 59 -21.30 7.49 -21.85
CA ILE A 59 -22.72 7.49 -21.46
C ILE A 59 -23.62 7.32 -22.68
N GLU A 60 -23.36 8.03 -23.78
CA GLU A 60 -24.10 7.90 -25.04
C GLU A 60 -24.04 6.46 -25.58
N ARG A 61 -22.91 5.76 -25.39
CA ARG A 61 -22.74 4.37 -25.83
C ARG A 61 -23.51 3.36 -24.98
N GLU A 62 -23.60 3.59 -23.68
CA GLU A 62 -24.32 2.72 -22.73
C GLU A 62 -25.74 3.24 -22.43
N GLN A 63 -26.21 4.25 -23.18
CA GLN A 63 -27.45 4.98 -22.95
C GLN A 63 -28.68 4.08 -22.84
N PRO A 64 -28.90 3.05 -23.69
CA PRO A 64 -30.07 2.19 -23.58
C PRO A 64 -30.17 1.47 -22.23
N LEU A 65 -29.04 1.05 -21.67
CA LEU A 65 -28.99 0.36 -20.38
C LEU A 65 -29.23 1.34 -19.22
N ILE A 66 -28.69 2.56 -19.33
CA ILE A 66 -28.87 3.59 -18.31
C ILE A 66 -30.33 4.07 -18.31
N GLU A 67 -30.96 4.25 -19.47
CA GLU A 67 -32.38 4.62 -19.59
C GLU A 67 -33.32 3.51 -19.09
N GLU A 68 -32.95 2.24 -19.24
CA GLU A 68 -33.69 1.12 -18.66
C GLU A 68 -33.64 1.16 -17.12
N CYS A 69 -32.46 1.38 -16.54
CA CYS A 69 -32.30 1.55 -15.09
C CYS A 69 -32.99 2.83 -14.58
N LEU A 70 -32.97 3.90 -15.36
CA LEU A 70 -33.66 5.16 -15.06
C LEU A 70 -35.18 4.99 -15.04
N SER A 71 -35.73 4.32 -16.06
CA SER A 71 -37.16 4.05 -16.13
C SER A 71 -37.61 3.09 -15.03
N ALA A 72 -36.77 2.13 -14.66
CA ALA A 72 -37.02 1.22 -13.55
C ALA A 72 -36.99 1.94 -12.18
N ALA A 73 -36.04 2.85 -11.97
CA ALA A 73 -35.93 3.63 -10.74
C ALA A 73 -37.10 4.61 -10.56
N ALA A 74 -37.58 5.21 -11.66
CA ALA A 74 -38.67 6.18 -11.64
C ALA A 74 -40.08 5.58 -11.80
N PHE A 75 -40.19 4.27 -12.05
CA PHE A 75 -41.44 3.57 -12.34
C PHE A 75 -42.25 4.14 -13.53
N GLN A 76 -41.61 4.85 -14.45
CA GLN A 76 -42.19 5.39 -15.68
C GLN A 76 -41.11 5.55 -16.77
N PRO A 77 -41.45 5.61 -18.07
CA PRO A 77 -40.48 5.77 -19.14
C PRO A 77 -39.77 7.13 -19.04
N LEU A 78 -38.44 7.12 -18.92
CA LEU A 78 -37.62 8.32 -18.81
C LEU A 78 -36.39 8.23 -19.73
N THR A 79 -36.09 9.33 -20.40
CA THR A 79 -34.94 9.46 -21.29
C THR A 79 -33.78 10.17 -20.60
N LEU A 80 -32.55 9.88 -21.02
CA LEU A 80 -31.35 10.50 -20.46
C LEU A 80 -30.79 11.53 -21.44
N THR A 81 -30.61 12.76 -20.97
CA THR A 81 -29.93 13.82 -21.73
C THR A 81 -28.63 14.19 -21.05
N VAL A 82 -27.52 14.19 -21.80
CA VAL A 82 -26.19 14.54 -21.28
C VAL A 82 -25.75 15.90 -21.82
N ARG A 83 -25.41 16.84 -20.92
CA ARG A 83 -24.85 18.15 -21.26
C ARG A 83 -23.38 18.22 -20.88
N LEU A 84 -22.55 18.81 -21.76
CA LEU A 84 -21.17 19.17 -21.43
C LEU A 84 -21.16 20.57 -20.82
N GLY A 85 -20.70 20.68 -19.57
CA GLY A 85 -20.43 21.97 -18.95
C GLY A 85 -19.34 22.70 -19.73
N HIS A 86 -19.68 23.83 -20.36
CA HIS A 86 -18.68 24.70 -20.99
C HIS A 86 -18.18 25.70 -19.97
N ASN A 87 -16.89 25.63 -19.65
CA ASN A 87 -16.19 26.74 -19.00
C ASN A 87 -16.34 27.98 -19.89
N ASN A 88 -17.00 29.01 -19.34
CA ASN A 88 -17.25 30.25 -20.03
C ASN A 88 -15.96 31.11 -19.99
N SER A 89 -15.04 30.82 -20.90
CA SER A 89 -13.96 31.73 -21.28
C SER A 89 -13.94 31.85 -22.81
N GLN A 90 -14.74 32.80 -23.31
CA GLN A 90 -14.68 33.25 -24.71
C GLN A 90 -13.32 33.92 -24.98
N GLN A 91 -12.54 33.38 -25.90
CA GLN A 91 -12.13 34.08 -27.13
C GLN A 91 -11.31 33.15 -28.05
N SER A 92 -11.95 32.81 -29.17
CA SER A 92 -11.40 32.80 -30.53
C SER A 92 -10.05 32.13 -30.80
N SER A 93 -10.08 30.98 -31.46
CA SER A 93 -9.75 30.92 -32.90
C SER A 93 -10.01 29.53 -33.46
N ALA A 94 -10.90 29.49 -34.45
CA ALA A 94 -11.24 28.32 -35.23
C ALA A 94 -10.12 27.99 -36.21
N LEU A 95 -9.72 26.73 -36.28
CA LEU A 95 -9.25 26.11 -37.51
C LEU A 95 -9.84 24.70 -37.61
N ASN A 96 -10.70 24.54 -38.61
CA ASN A 96 -11.17 23.27 -39.15
C ASN A 96 -9.98 22.38 -39.53
N LEU A 97 -10.16 21.05 -39.46
CA LEU A 97 -9.95 20.13 -40.58
C LEU A 97 -10.35 18.69 -40.19
N SER A 98 -11.51 18.30 -40.72
CA SER A 98 -11.82 17.01 -41.37
C SER A 98 -11.40 15.68 -40.73
N GLU A 99 -12.43 14.90 -40.40
CA GLU A 99 -12.44 13.45 -40.21
C GLU A 99 -11.90 12.70 -41.43
N SER A 100 -11.02 11.75 -41.20
CA SER A 100 -10.82 10.60 -42.08
C SER A 100 -10.64 9.34 -41.24
N GLN A 101 -11.57 8.41 -41.42
CA GLN A 101 -11.59 7.07 -40.85
C GLN A 101 -10.43 6.23 -41.40
N SER A 102 -9.73 5.50 -40.53
CA SER A 102 -8.94 4.34 -40.94
C SER A 102 -8.83 3.36 -39.76
N GLU A 103 -9.23 2.12 -40.04
CA GLU A 103 -9.20 0.92 -39.20
C GLU A 103 -7.82 0.60 -38.60
N PRO A 104 -7.77 -0.19 -37.50
CA PRO A 104 -6.54 -0.45 -36.76
C PRO A 104 -5.66 -1.45 -37.52
N THR A 105 -4.47 -1.01 -37.91
CA THR A 105 -3.41 -1.89 -38.40
C THR A 105 -2.57 -2.37 -37.22
N VAL A 106 -2.51 -3.68 -37.02
CA VAL A 106 -1.64 -4.37 -36.06
C VAL A 106 -0.18 -4.10 -36.42
N ILE A 107 0.60 -3.51 -35.50
CA ILE A 107 2.05 -3.34 -35.64
C ILE A 107 2.75 -4.32 -34.68
N PRO A 108 3.78 -5.07 -35.10
CA PRO A 108 4.48 -6.02 -34.25
C PRO A 108 5.29 -5.31 -33.16
N ILE A 109 5.33 -5.91 -31.97
CA ILE A 109 6.18 -5.47 -30.85
C ILE A 109 7.63 -5.82 -31.20
N THR A 110 8.38 -4.86 -31.72
CA THR A 110 9.85 -4.88 -31.71
C THR A 110 10.35 -4.09 -30.51
N SER A 111 11.15 -4.76 -29.69
CA SER A 111 11.94 -4.23 -28.59
C SER A 111 12.84 -3.08 -29.06
N ASN A 112 12.46 -1.84 -28.78
CA ASN A 112 13.37 -0.70 -28.78
C ASN A 112 13.14 0.08 -27.47
N GLN A 113 14.11 -0.03 -26.57
CA GLN A 113 14.26 0.92 -25.46
C GLN A 113 14.60 2.30 -26.06
N PRO A 114 13.91 3.38 -25.71
CA PRO A 114 14.42 4.72 -25.96
C PRO A 114 15.45 5.05 -24.87
N GLU A 115 16.73 5.10 -25.24
CA GLU A 115 17.76 5.78 -24.44
C GLU A 115 17.41 7.27 -24.35
N TYR A 116 17.06 7.74 -23.16
CA TYR A 116 16.99 9.16 -22.85
C TYR A 116 18.41 9.62 -22.48
N VAL A 117 19.05 10.39 -23.37
CA VAL A 117 20.32 11.06 -23.09
C VAL A 117 20.02 12.56 -22.93
N PRO A 118 20.03 13.13 -21.72
CA PRO A 118 19.87 14.57 -21.56
C PRO A 118 21.17 15.29 -21.94
N ASP A 119 21.02 16.37 -22.70
CA ASP A 119 22.08 17.26 -23.16
C ASP A 119 22.80 17.92 -21.94
N MET A 120 24.05 17.49 -21.67
CA MET A 120 24.83 17.89 -20.48
C MET A 120 25.42 19.32 -20.55
N ALA A 121 25.14 20.09 -21.60
CA ALA A 121 25.94 21.27 -21.91
C ALA A 121 25.61 22.57 -21.12
N ASN A 122 24.65 22.60 -20.18
CA ASN A 122 24.34 23.85 -19.48
C ASN A 122 23.65 23.68 -18.11
N GLN A 123 24.33 23.08 -17.14
CA GLN A 123 23.79 22.93 -15.79
C GLN A 123 24.46 23.90 -14.81
N LYS A 124 23.73 24.96 -14.43
CA LYS A 124 24.05 25.73 -13.23
C LYS A 124 23.98 24.76 -12.04
N ALA A 125 25.08 24.58 -11.32
CA ALA A 125 25.12 23.80 -10.09
C ALA A 125 24.00 24.28 -9.16
N ARG A 126 23.08 23.39 -8.81
CA ARG A 126 22.06 23.68 -7.80
C ARG A 126 22.78 24.02 -6.49
N PRO A 127 22.32 25.02 -5.71
CA PRO A 127 22.89 25.26 -4.39
C PRO A 127 22.85 23.98 -3.56
N SER A 128 23.89 23.74 -2.76
CA SER A 128 24.01 22.51 -1.96
C SER A 128 22.83 22.40 -0.98
N ASN A 129 21.87 21.53 -1.28
CA ASN A 129 20.79 21.20 -0.37
C ASN A 129 21.35 20.29 0.73
N PHE A 130 21.36 20.73 1.99
CA PHE A 130 21.93 19.97 3.11
C PHE A 130 21.19 18.66 3.41
N LEU A 131 20.01 18.45 2.81
CA LEU A 131 19.29 17.18 2.90
C LEU A 131 19.77 16.16 1.86
N ALA A 132 20.48 16.59 0.82
CA ALA A 132 21.08 15.69 -0.16
C ALA A 132 22.08 14.79 0.57
N GLU A 133 21.88 13.49 0.47
CA GLU A 133 22.89 12.53 0.87
C GLU A 133 23.91 12.44 -0.27
N ASP A 134 25.20 12.51 0.05
CA ASP A 134 26.23 12.08 -0.90
C ASP A 134 26.05 10.58 -1.07
N ILE A 135 25.32 10.18 -2.11
CA ILE A 135 25.18 8.76 -2.47
C ILE A 135 26.49 8.40 -3.16
N PRO A 136 27.37 7.59 -2.54
CA PRO A 136 28.61 7.20 -3.19
C PRO A 136 28.27 6.50 -4.51
N GLU A 137 29.00 6.77 -5.58
CA GLU A 137 28.79 6.15 -6.92
C GLU A 137 28.96 4.62 -6.93
N THR A 138 29.20 3.98 -5.79
CA THR A 138 29.49 2.55 -5.67
C THR A 138 29.01 2.01 -4.31
N ASP A 139 28.39 0.82 -4.31
CA ASP A 139 28.04 -0.07 -3.17
C ASP A 139 26.64 -0.06 -2.54
N SER A 140 25.66 0.69 -3.04
CA SER A 140 24.30 0.49 -2.55
C SER A 140 23.68 -0.80 -3.13
N LYS A 141 23.67 -1.90 -2.36
CA LYS A 141 23.08 -3.19 -2.77
C LYS A 141 21.53 -3.18 -2.87
N LEU A 142 20.88 -2.05 -2.59
CA LEU A 142 19.42 -1.88 -2.66
C LEU A 142 19.01 -1.30 -4.02
N THR A 143 19.23 -2.06 -5.09
CA THR A 143 18.88 -1.65 -6.47
C THR A 143 17.70 -2.45 -7.02
N PHE A 144 17.11 -2.00 -8.13
CA PHE A 144 16.05 -2.74 -8.81
C PHE A 144 16.53 -4.11 -9.31
N ASP A 145 17.77 -4.22 -9.78
CA ASP A 145 18.33 -5.47 -10.30
C ASP A 145 18.49 -6.55 -9.22
N ARG A 146 18.64 -6.12 -7.96
CA ARG A 146 18.76 -7.02 -6.79
C ARG A 146 17.42 -7.25 -6.10
N PHE A 147 16.34 -6.66 -6.59
CA PHE A 147 14.99 -6.88 -6.06
C PHE A 147 14.36 -8.08 -6.76
N VAL A 148 13.97 -9.10 -5.98
CA VAL A 148 13.31 -10.29 -6.52
C VAL A 148 11.80 -10.03 -6.60
N ALA A 149 11.31 -9.88 -7.83
CA ALA A 149 9.89 -9.68 -8.10
C ALA A 149 9.13 -11.01 -8.23
N GLY A 150 7.90 -11.03 -7.71
CA GLY A 150 6.91 -12.13 -7.82
C GLY A 150 5.50 -11.56 -7.76
N GLU A 151 4.47 -12.40 -7.87
CA GLU A 151 3.07 -11.95 -7.90
C GLU A 151 2.69 -11.08 -6.68
N GLU A 152 3.30 -11.34 -5.53
CA GLU A 152 3.05 -10.67 -4.24
C GLU A 152 3.53 -9.22 -4.19
N ASN A 153 4.47 -8.85 -5.06
CA ASN A 153 5.16 -7.56 -5.00
C ASN A 153 5.36 -6.89 -6.38
N ILE A 154 4.90 -7.53 -7.47
CA ILE A 154 5.14 -7.06 -8.84
C ILE A 154 4.56 -5.66 -9.08
N LEU A 155 3.35 -5.38 -8.59
CA LEU A 155 2.72 -4.06 -8.76
C LEU A 155 3.52 -2.95 -8.07
N ALA A 156 4.06 -3.22 -6.87
CA ALA A 156 4.90 -2.26 -6.16
C ALA A 156 6.25 -2.04 -6.87
N PHE A 157 6.83 -3.12 -7.40
CA PHE A 157 8.06 -3.06 -8.17
C PHE A 157 7.91 -2.25 -9.47
N GLU A 158 6.83 -2.49 -10.23
CA GLU A 158 6.53 -1.77 -11.46
C GLU A 158 6.24 -0.29 -11.20
N ALA A 159 5.41 0.01 -10.19
CA ALA A 159 5.12 1.39 -9.80
C ALA A 159 6.40 2.15 -9.38
N ALA A 160 7.28 1.49 -8.61
CA ALA A 160 8.57 2.07 -8.22
C ALA A 160 9.47 2.37 -9.43
N LYS A 161 9.54 1.46 -10.42
CA LYS A 161 10.28 1.69 -11.67
C LYS A 161 9.71 2.86 -12.46
N GLN A 162 8.39 2.97 -12.58
CA GLN A 162 7.75 4.08 -13.30
C GLN A 162 8.06 5.43 -12.66
N VAL A 163 8.01 5.49 -11.33
CA VAL A 163 8.40 6.69 -10.57
C VAL A 163 9.89 7.03 -10.77
N ALA A 164 10.78 6.03 -10.69
CA ALA A 164 12.20 6.24 -10.88
C ALA A 164 12.54 6.78 -12.27
N ASN A 165 11.86 6.32 -13.32
CA ASN A 165 12.03 6.79 -14.69
C ASN A 165 11.51 8.21 -14.95
N GLY A 166 10.68 8.77 -14.05
CA GLY A 166 10.15 10.13 -14.20
C GLY A 166 9.14 10.34 -15.34
N ILE A 167 8.72 9.25 -16.01
CA ILE A 167 7.82 9.28 -17.17
C ILE A 167 6.37 9.53 -16.75
N ASN A 168 5.96 9.04 -15.58
CA ASN A 168 4.56 9.05 -15.19
C ASN A 168 4.26 9.88 -13.92
N LYS A 169 3.79 11.11 -14.13
CA LYS A 169 3.39 12.02 -13.05
C LYS A 169 2.04 11.67 -12.40
N SER A 170 1.28 10.71 -12.95
CA SER A 170 0.00 10.29 -12.36
C SER A 170 0.15 9.43 -11.10
N TYR A 171 1.37 8.96 -10.79
CA TYR A 171 1.69 8.12 -9.63
C TYR A 171 2.16 8.96 -8.45
N ASN A 172 1.47 10.07 -8.16
CA ASN A 172 1.88 11.03 -7.14
C ASN A 172 0.74 11.32 -6.13
N PRO A 173 0.91 10.95 -4.85
CA PRO A 173 2.03 10.18 -4.30
C PRO A 173 2.02 8.71 -4.75
N LEU A 174 3.17 8.05 -4.72
CA LEU A 174 3.27 6.59 -4.69
C LEU A 174 3.30 6.15 -3.23
N PHE A 175 2.31 5.36 -2.79
CA PHE A 175 2.20 4.85 -1.44
C PHE A 175 2.38 3.33 -1.42
N ILE A 176 3.48 2.85 -0.82
CA ILE A 176 3.80 1.42 -0.72
C ILE A 176 3.58 0.95 0.72
N TYR A 177 2.73 -0.06 0.93
CA TYR A 177 2.47 -0.57 2.27
C TYR A 177 2.55 -2.09 2.39
N GLY A 178 2.82 -2.58 3.60
CA GLY A 178 2.89 -4.01 3.90
C GLY A 178 3.65 -4.28 5.19
N LYS A 179 3.55 -5.50 5.72
CA LYS A 179 4.21 -5.88 6.99
C LYS A 179 5.73 -5.60 6.97
N SER A 180 6.32 -5.58 8.16
CA SER A 180 7.76 -5.34 8.31
C SER A 180 8.60 -6.41 7.58
N GLY A 181 9.67 -5.98 6.92
CA GLY A 181 10.63 -6.87 6.27
C GLY A 181 10.18 -7.48 4.94
N LEU A 182 9.19 -6.91 4.25
CA LEU A 182 8.74 -7.34 2.91
C LEU A 182 9.40 -6.62 1.72
N GLY A 183 10.36 -5.72 1.96
CA GLY A 183 11.12 -5.08 0.87
C GLY A 183 10.73 -3.63 0.53
N LYS A 184 9.87 -2.97 1.33
CA LYS A 184 9.52 -1.55 1.16
C LYS A 184 10.75 -0.64 1.06
N THR A 185 11.60 -0.64 2.08
CA THR A 185 12.86 0.13 2.10
C THR A 185 13.78 -0.19 0.92
N HIS A 186 13.78 -1.45 0.44
CA HIS A 186 14.56 -1.84 -0.75
C HIS A 186 14.04 -1.10 -1.98
N LEU A 187 12.72 -1.13 -2.25
CA LEU A 187 12.14 -0.40 -3.38
C LEU A 187 12.38 1.11 -3.29
N LEU A 188 12.22 1.69 -2.10
CA LEU A 188 12.44 3.12 -1.87
C LEU A 188 13.89 3.54 -2.16
N ARG A 189 14.86 2.76 -1.66
CA ARG A 189 16.28 2.99 -1.94
C ARG A 189 16.63 2.67 -3.39
N ALA A 190 15.98 1.70 -4.02
CA ALA A 190 16.16 1.40 -5.45
C ALA A 190 15.72 2.56 -6.34
N ILE A 191 14.63 3.25 -6.01
CA ILE A 191 14.23 4.50 -6.68
C ILE A 191 15.36 5.53 -6.55
N GLN A 192 15.80 5.82 -5.32
CA GLN A 192 16.85 6.81 -5.07
C GLN A 192 18.14 6.49 -5.84
N ASN A 193 18.63 5.25 -5.75
CA ASN A 193 19.84 4.79 -6.42
C ASN A 193 19.71 4.87 -7.94
N TYR A 194 18.54 4.48 -8.49
CA TYR A 194 18.30 4.56 -9.92
C TYR A 194 18.34 6.01 -10.41
N ILE A 195 17.71 6.93 -9.69
CA ILE A 195 17.73 8.36 -10.03
C ILE A 195 19.16 8.90 -9.96
N ALA A 196 19.90 8.61 -8.89
CA ALA A 196 21.29 9.08 -8.74
C ALA A 196 22.20 8.61 -9.89
N ALA A 197 22.03 7.36 -10.33
CA ALA A 197 22.85 6.77 -11.40
C ALA A 197 22.44 7.20 -12.82
N ASN A 198 21.15 7.42 -13.08
CA ASN A 198 20.63 7.65 -14.44
C ASN A 198 20.20 9.10 -14.72
N ASP A 199 19.96 9.89 -13.68
CA ASP A 199 19.54 11.28 -13.78
C ASP A 199 20.00 12.08 -12.57
N SER A 200 21.31 12.33 -12.50
CA SER A 200 21.96 13.12 -11.45
C SER A 200 21.48 14.58 -11.39
N THR A 201 20.68 15.04 -12.36
CA THR A 201 20.08 16.37 -12.36
C THR A 201 18.86 16.46 -11.45
N ARG A 202 18.18 15.33 -11.18
CA ARG A 202 17.05 15.26 -10.27
C ARG A 202 17.51 15.07 -8.83
N LEU A 203 17.15 16.02 -7.97
CA LEU A 203 17.46 15.91 -6.55
C LEU A 203 16.45 14.99 -5.87
N CYS A 204 16.91 13.79 -5.48
CA CYS A 204 16.13 12.80 -4.76
C CYS A 204 16.58 12.72 -3.29
N VAL A 205 15.68 13.03 -2.35
CA VAL A 205 15.94 12.97 -0.91
C VAL A 205 15.17 11.82 -0.28
N TYR A 206 15.91 10.90 0.36
CA TYR A 206 15.35 9.85 1.20
C TYR A 206 15.44 10.23 2.68
N ARG A 207 14.36 10.06 3.44
CA ARG A 207 14.36 10.17 4.90
C ARG A 207 13.43 9.12 5.50
N SER A 208 13.83 8.53 6.64
CA SER A 208 12.84 7.86 7.48
C SER A 208 11.96 8.89 8.20
N ALA A 209 10.74 8.51 8.56
CA ALA A 209 9.86 9.32 9.39
C ALA A 209 10.52 9.82 10.67
N SER A 210 11.31 8.97 11.35
CA SER A 210 12.04 9.35 12.57
C SER A 210 13.10 10.43 12.30
N GLN A 211 13.83 10.34 11.19
CA GLN A 211 14.78 11.38 10.77
C GLN A 211 14.05 12.68 10.42
N PHE A 212 12.92 12.61 9.72
CA PHE A 212 12.12 13.79 9.40
C PHE A 212 11.58 14.49 10.67
N VAL A 213 11.13 13.70 11.67
CA VAL A 213 10.76 14.22 12.99
C VAL A 213 11.94 14.90 13.67
N GLU A 214 13.12 14.29 13.61
CA GLU A 214 14.34 14.81 14.22
C GLU A 214 14.83 16.10 13.53
N ASP A 215 14.77 16.18 12.20
CA ASP A 215 15.08 17.39 11.43
C ASP A 215 14.17 18.56 11.87
N TYR A 216 12.86 18.29 11.95
CA TYR A 216 11.89 19.28 12.42
C TYR A 216 12.17 19.71 13.87
N ARG A 217 12.37 18.73 14.77
CA ARG A 217 12.66 18.97 16.19
C ARG A 217 13.92 19.82 16.36
N THR A 218 14.98 19.52 15.62
CA THR A 218 16.25 20.25 15.67
C THR A 218 16.08 21.68 15.19
N SER A 219 15.41 21.90 14.05
CA SER A 219 15.16 23.26 13.52
C SER A 219 14.31 24.16 14.42
N MET A 220 13.52 23.57 15.33
CA MET A 220 12.65 24.28 16.27
C MET A 220 13.31 24.58 17.61
N ASN A 221 14.26 23.75 18.04
CA ASN A 221 14.81 23.80 19.41
C ASN A 221 16.28 24.21 19.47
N ASP A 222 17.03 24.08 18.37
CA ASP A 222 18.43 24.45 18.30
C ASP A 222 18.59 25.78 17.54
N PRO A 223 18.95 26.88 18.23
CA PRO A 223 19.18 28.17 17.58
C PRO A 223 20.36 28.19 16.59
N SER A 224 21.26 27.20 16.68
CA SER A 224 22.41 27.05 15.78
C SER A 224 22.08 26.24 14.53
N ALA A 225 20.96 25.51 14.52
CA ALA A 225 20.49 24.76 13.37
C ALA A 225 19.78 25.68 12.35
N PRO A 226 19.64 25.24 11.08
CA PRO A 226 18.85 25.97 10.09
C PRO A 226 17.44 26.23 10.63
N PRO A 227 16.93 27.48 10.53
CA PRO A 227 15.58 27.79 11.01
C PRO A 227 14.55 26.97 10.23
N ARG A 228 13.37 26.74 10.82
CA ARG A 228 12.26 26.01 10.18
C ARG A 228 11.98 26.47 8.74
N SER A 229 12.13 27.76 8.44
CA SER A 229 11.93 28.31 7.08
C SER A 229 13.00 27.83 6.08
N ALA A 230 14.26 27.71 6.51
CA ALA A 230 15.34 27.13 5.70
C ALA A 230 15.13 25.63 5.52
N LEU A 231 14.74 24.91 6.57
CA LEU A 231 14.40 23.49 6.49
C LEU A 231 13.23 23.23 5.52
N ALA A 232 12.17 24.05 5.59
CA ALA A 232 11.04 23.99 4.67
C ALA A 232 11.50 24.15 3.21
N ARG A 233 12.35 25.15 2.93
CA ARG A 233 12.90 25.37 1.59
C ARG A 233 13.71 24.16 1.12
N SER A 234 14.56 23.58 1.97
CA SER A 234 15.33 22.39 1.60
C SER A 234 14.45 21.20 1.25
N TYR A 235 13.37 20.96 1.99
CA TYR A 235 12.43 19.88 1.68
C TYR A 235 11.53 20.18 0.47
N GLN A 236 11.27 21.45 0.17
CA GLN A 236 10.45 21.88 -0.98
C GLN A 236 11.27 22.02 -2.27
N ASP A 237 12.59 22.20 -2.16
CA ASP A 237 13.53 22.28 -3.28
C ASP A 237 14.13 20.90 -3.60
N VAL A 238 13.26 19.92 -3.81
CA VAL A 238 13.63 18.56 -4.28
C VAL A 238 12.78 18.18 -5.49
N ASP A 239 13.26 17.24 -6.30
CA ASP A 239 12.47 16.67 -7.39
C ASP A 239 11.69 15.43 -6.95
N VAL A 240 12.28 14.67 -6.02
CA VAL A 240 11.67 13.46 -5.44
C VAL A 240 11.90 13.46 -3.94
N LEU A 241 10.82 13.39 -3.16
CA LEU A 241 10.85 13.16 -1.72
C LEU A 241 10.40 11.74 -1.40
N ILE A 242 11.26 10.97 -0.73
CA ILE A 242 10.98 9.61 -0.28
C ILE A 242 10.93 9.60 1.25
N ILE A 243 9.80 9.20 1.82
CA ILE A 243 9.61 9.03 3.26
C ILE A 243 9.33 7.57 3.59
N ASP A 244 10.21 6.92 4.35
CA ASP A 244 10.04 5.55 4.83
C ASP A 244 9.44 5.50 6.24
N ASP A 245 8.74 4.40 6.55
CA ASP A 245 8.09 4.11 7.84
C ASP A 245 7.22 5.26 8.39
N ILE A 246 6.32 5.81 7.58
CA ILE A 246 5.49 6.98 7.92
C ILE A 246 4.65 6.82 9.20
N GLN A 247 4.35 5.57 9.61
CA GLN A 247 3.71 5.25 10.88
C GLN A 247 4.48 5.80 12.09
N ASN A 248 5.79 6.02 11.98
CA ASN A 248 6.62 6.55 13.06
C ASN A 248 6.45 8.07 13.27
N MET A 249 5.70 8.78 12.41
CA MET A 249 5.34 10.20 12.64
C MET A 249 4.16 10.39 13.59
N GLN A 250 3.44 9.32 13.95
CA GLN A 250 2.12 9.37 14.60
C GLN A 250 2.04 10.18 15.90
N THR A 251 3.14 10.34 16.64
CA THR A 251 3.15 11.04 17.93
C THR A 251 3.42 12.55 17.83
N ALA A 252 3.89 13.05 16.67
CA ALA A 252 4.44 14.39 16.51
C ALA A 252 3.54 15.33 15.68
N ALA A 253 2.49 15.89 16.30
CA ALA A 253 1.49 16.75 15.61
C ALA A 253 2.09 17.92 14.81
N GLY A 254 3.10 18.61 15.38
CA GLY A 254 3.80 19.70 14.70
C GLY A 254 4.55 19.23 13.46
N THR A 255 5.19 18.05 13.55
CA THR A 255 5.87 17.41 12.43
C THR A 255 4.90 16.95 11.35
N ILE A 256 3.76 16.34 11.72
CA ILE A 256 2.72 15.93 10.76
C ILE A 256 2.22 17.14 9.97
N ARG A 257 1.92 18.25 10.64
CA ARG A 257 1.55 19.50 9.97
C ARG A 257 2.64 19.99 9.02
N PHE A 258 3.90 20.00 9.47
CA PHE A 258 5.04 20.40 8.63
C PHE A 258 5.23 19.48 7.41
N PHE A 259 5.03 18.17 7.59
CA PHE A 259 5.02 17.19 6.51
C PHE A 259 3.95 17.50 5.47
N PHE A 260 2.70 17.77 5.87
CA PHE A 260 1.64 18.09 4.91
C PHE A 260 1.78 19.48 4.26
N GLU A 261 2.36 20.46 4.95
CA GLU A 261 2.77 21.73 4.33
C GLU A 261 3.80 21.49 3.22
N THR A 262 4.79 20.62 3.46
CA THR A 262 5.80 20.19 2.48
C THR A 262 5.17 19.39 1.35
N PHE A 263 4.32 18.42 1.66
CA PHE A 263 3.61 17.56 0.72
C PHE A 263 2.82 18.41 -0.29
N ASN A 264 2.01 19.35 0.20
CA ASN A 264 1.19 20.20 -0.66
C ASN A 264 2.04 21.09 -1.56
N ALA A 265 3.15 21.63 -1.04
CA ALA A 265 4.09 22.41 -1.84
C ALA A 265 4.73 21.55 -2.94
N LEU A 266 5.17 20.32 -2.64
CA LEU A 266 5.76 19.44 -3.65
C LEU A 266 4.75 19.03 -4.72
N VAL A 267 3.53 18.64 -4.33
CA VAL A 267 2.45 18.28 -5.26
C VAL A 267 2.10 19.44 -6.19
N SER A 268 1.97 20.67 -5.67
CA SER A 268 1.60 21.83 -6.49
C SER A 268 2.68 22.22 -7.50
N HIS A 269 3.95 21.91 -7.22
CA HIS A 269 5.07 22.09 -8.15
C HIS A 269 5.33 20.86 -9.03
N GLY A 270 4.46 19.85 -8.99
CA GLY A 270 4.59 18.62 -9.78
C GLY A 270 5.82 17.80 -9.40
N LYS A 271 6.31 17.92 -8.17
CA LYS A 271 7.41 17.13 -7.62
C LYS A 271 6.88 15.80 -7.10
N GLN A 272 7.71 14.75 -7.19
CA GLN A 272 7.29 13.40 -6.86
C GLN A 272 7.40 13.13 -5.35
N ILE A 273 6.40 12.44 -4.82
CA ILE A 273 6.40 11.96 -3.43
C ILE A 273 6.26 10.44 -3.44
N VAL A 274 7.10 9.75 -2.66
CA VAL A 274 7.04 8.30 -2.43
C VAL A 274 6.99 8.05 -0.93
N LEU A 275 5.98 7.32 -0.48
CA LEU A 275 5.74 7.03 0.92
C LEU A 275 5.74 5.52 1.14
N ALA A 276 6.28 5.09 2.28
CA ALA A 276 6.14 3.71 2.73
C ALA A 276 5.61 3.60 4.16
N ALA A 277 4.81 2.57 4.40
CA ALA A 277 4.16 2.31 5.68
C ALA A 277 4.01 0.82 5.99
N ASP A 278 3.79 0.48 7.26
CA ASP A 278 3.42 -0.89 7.65
C ASP A 278 1.97 -1.28 7.35
N ARG A 279 1.11 -0.28 7.11
CA ARG A 279 -0.33 -0.42 6.84
C ARG A 279 -0.82 0.62 5.84
N SER A 280 -2.03 0.44 5.32
CA SER A 280 -2.61 1.34 4.31
C SER A 280 -2.87 2.76 4.85
N PRO A 281 -3.03 3.79 4.00
CA PRO A 281 -3.36 5.15 4.44
C PRO A 281 -4.58 5.19 5.35
N SER A 282 -5.65 4.47 5.00
CA SER A 282 -6.87 4.41 5.81
C SER A 282 -6.63 3.86 7.23
N GLN A 283 -5.73 2.89 7.39
CA GLN A 283 -5.37 2.31 8.68
C GLN A 283 -4.40 3.17 9.49
N LEU A 284 -3.68 4.08 8.84
CA LEU A 284 -2.81 5.04 9.53
C LEU A 284 -3.58 6.14 10.26
N GLY A 285 -4.86 6.34 9.93
CA GLY A 285 -5.76 7.28 10.62
C GLY A 285 -6.62 6.63 11.72
N MET A 286 -6.36 5.37 12.07
CA MET A 286 -7.08 4.62 13.11
C MET A 286 -6.24 4.49 14.39
N GLY A 287 -6.88 4.47 15.56
CA GLY A 287 -6.23 4.26 16.86
C GLY A 287 -5.55 5.51 17.41
N GLU A 288 -4.35 5.37 18.00
CA GLU A 288 -3.57 6.47 18.61
C GLU A 288 -2.90 7.42 17.60
N SER A 289 -3.13 7.22 16.30
CA SER A 289 -2.52 8.02 15.24
C SER A 289 -3.09 9.44 15.20
N LYS A 290 -2.21 10.45 15.07
CA LYS A 290 -2.62 11.85 14.85
C LYS A 290 -2.88 12.22 13.38
N PHE A 291 -2.84 11.27 12.45
CA PHE A 291 -3.22 11.53 11.07
C PHE A 291 -4.74 11.65 10.98
N ASP A 292 -5.22 12.79 10.48
CA ASP A 292 -6.65 12.99 10.29
C ASP A 292 -7.16 12.38 8.96
N GLU A 293 -8.47 12.43 8.74
CA GLU A 293 -9.09 11.92 7.51
C GLU A 293 -8.58 12.65 6.24
N ARG A 294 -8.22 13.93 6.36
CA ARG A 294 -7.69 14.71 5.23
C ARG A 294 -6.28 14.29 4.89
N ASP A 295 -5.46 14.04 5.90
CA ASP A 295 -4.09 13.55 5.78
C ASP A 295 -4.07 12.19 5.08
N THR A 296 -4.92 11.26 5.53
CA THR A 296 -5.03 9.92 4.94
C THR A 296 -5.60 9.94 3.53
N SER A 297 -6.59 10.79 3.25
CA SER A 297 -7.12 10.99 1.89
C SER A 297 -6.07 11.52 0.91
N ARG A 298 -5.21 12.45 1.34
CA ARG A 298 -4.09 12.95 0.50
C ARG A 298 -3.07 11.87 0.20
N MET A 299 -2.72 11.07 1.19
CA MET A 299 -1.80 9.94 0.99
C MET A 299 -2.37 8.88 0.04
N ASP A 300 -3.70 8.75 -0.02
CA ASP A 300 -4.41 7.81 -0.90
C ASP A 300 -4.81 8.41 -2.27
N SER A 301 -4.51 9.68 -2.52
CA SER A 301 -4.93 10.38 -3.75
C SER A 301 -4.18 9.97 -5.03
N GLY A 302 -3.06 9.26 -4.87
CA GLY A 302 -2.21 8.81 -5.98
C GLY A 302 -2.32 7.29 -6.19
N VAL A 303 -1.18 6.61 -6.25
CA VAL A 303 -1.13 5.16 -6.44
C VAL A 303 -0.77 4.49 -5.12
N THR A 304 -1.73 3.75 -4.56
CA THR A 304 -1.56 2.97 -3.34
C THR A 304 -1.41 1.49 -3.68
N VAL A 305 -0.27 0.89 -3.34
CA VAL A 305 0.07 -0.49 -3.67
C VAL A 305 0.55 -1.26 -2.44
N SER A 306 0.08 -2.49 -2.30
CA SER A 306 0.48 -3.38 -1.22
C SER A 306 1.63 -4.29 -1.63
N ILE A 307 2.54 -4.58 -0.71
CA ILE A 307 3.45 -5.72 -0.77
C ILE A 307 2.91 -6.83 0.14
N GLN A 308 2.66 -7.99 -0.44
CA GLN A 308 2.14 -9.15 0.27
C GLN A 308 3.28 -10.04 0.80
N VAL A 309 2.94 -10.96 1.72
CA VAL A 309 3.89 -11.95 2.21
C VAL A 309 4.23 -12.94 1.08
N PRO A 310 5.50 -13.35 0.92
CA PRO A 310 5.91 -14.22 -0.17
C PRO A 310 5.30 -15.62 -0.02
N ASP A 311 4.82 -16.17 -1.12
CA ASP A 311 4.43 -17.57 -1.22
C ASP A 311 5.65 -18.50 -1.38
N TYR A 312 5.42 -19.78 -1.71
CA TYR A 312 6.52 -20.73 -1.91
C TYR A 312 7.41 -20.35 -3.11
N GLU A 313 6.82 -19.95 -4.23
CA GLU A 313 7.57 -19.65 -5.46
C GLU A 313 8.47 -18.42 -5.25
N LEU A 314 7.92 -17.35 -4.67
CA LEU A 314 8.72 -16.16 -4.35
C LEU A 314 9.78 -16.47 -3.29
N LYS A 315 9.48 -17.31 -2.27
CA LYS A 315 10.51 -17.76 -1.31
C LYS A 315 11.64 -18.51 -1.98
N LEU A 316 11.36 -19.40 -2.93
CA LEU A 316 12.38 -20.14 -3.66
C LEU A 316 13.25 -19.21 -4.49
N ASN A 317 12.64 -18.27 -5.21
CA ASN A 317 13.36 -17.25 -5.97
C ASN A 317 14.24 -16.37 -5.07
N LEU A 318 13.74 -15.96 -3.90
CA LEU A 318 14.50 -15.21 -2.90
C LEU A 318 15.68 -16.02 -2.36
N VAL A 319 15.48 -17.30 -2.01
CA VAL A 319 16.55 -18.18 -1.53
C VAL A 319 17.64 -18.32 -2.58
N ASN A 320 17.27 -18.55 -3.84
CA ASN A 320 18.22 -18.69 -4.94
C ASN A 320 18.99 -17.39 -5.19
N ALA A 321 18.29 -16.27 -5.30
CA ALA A 321 18.91 -14.97 -5.55
C ALA A 321 19.83 -14.53 -4.40
N PHE A 322 19.43 -14.74 -3.14
CA PHE A 322 20.29 -14.42 -2.00
C PHE A 322 21.50 -15.34 -1.94
N TYR A 323 21.35 -16.63 -2.22
CA TYR A 323 22.46 -17.56 -2.27
C TYR A 323 23.49 -17.16 -3.33
N GLU A 324 23.03 -16.90 -4.56
CA GLU A 324 23.90 -16.53 -5.69
C GLU A 324 24.56 -15.17 -5.47
N SER A 325 23.78 -14.16 -5.09
CA SER A 325 24.32 -12.82 -4.88
C SER A 325 25.26 -12.72 -3.69
N MET A 326 25.01 -13.43 -2.58
CA MET A 326 25.95 -13.45 -1.45
C MET A 326 27.28 -14.11 -1.81
N ARG A 327 27.24 -15.17 -2.64
CA ARG A 327 28.47 -15.82 -3.12
C ARG A 327 29.24 -14.93 -4.09
N SER A 328 28.55 -14.27 -5.03
CA SER A 328 29.19 -13.32 -5.97
C SER A 328 29.82 -12.15 -5.23
N ASP A 329 29.04 -11.49 -4.37
CA ASP A 329 29.51 -10.37 -3.55
C ASP A 329 30.72 -10.77 -2.70
N ALA A 330 30.68 -11.95 -2.06
CA ALA A 330 31.79 -12.43 -1.25
C ALA A 330 33.06 -12.70 -2.07
N SER A 331 32.91 -13.19 -3.31
CA SER A 331 34.03 -13.38 -4.22
C SER A 331 34.64 -12.05 -4.67
N GLU A 332 33.82 -11.05 -4.97
CA GLU A 332 34.25 -9.72 -5.41
C GLU A 332 34.91 -8.94 -4.26
N GLU A 333 34.29 -8.98 -3.07
CA GLU A 333 34.74 -8.29 -1.86
C GLU A 333 35.79 -9.07 -1.06
N HIS A 334 36.22 -10.24 -1.55
CA HIS A 334 37.20 -11.13 -0.91
C HIS A 334 36.81 -11.52 0.53
N ILE A 335 35.50 -11.68 0.79
CA ILE A 335 34.96 -12.09 2.09
C ILE A 335 35.10 -13.60 2.24
N GLN A 336 35.85 -14.02 3.26
CA GLN A 336 36.00 -15.44 3.60
C GLN A 336 34.73 -16.00 4.27
N GLY A 337 34.49 -17.30 4.07
CA GLY A 337 33.45 -18.03 4.79
C GLY A 337 32.06 -17.98 4.17
N MET A 338 31.93 -17.48 2.95
CA MET A 338 30.66 -17.24 2.25
C MET A 338 30.59 -17.92 0.88
N ASP A 339 31.46 -18.89 0.62
CA ASP A 339 31.57 -19.68 -0.63
C ASP A 339 31.02 -21.11 -0.50
N GLY A 340 30.33 -21.42 0.61
CA GLY A 340 29.74 -22.73 0.88
C GLY A 340 28.74 -23.18 -0.19
N THR A 341 28.68 -24.48 -0.46
CA THR A 341 27.79 -25.05 -1.49
C THR A 341 26.49 -25.56 -0.87
N ILE A 342 25.37 -25.09 -1.42
CA ILE A 342 24.02 -25.53 -1.05
C ILE A 342 23.36 -26.11 -2.30
N SER A 343 22.98 -27.38 -2.25
CA SER A 343 22.32 -28.05 -3.38
C SER A 343 20.92 -27.47 -3.65
N GLU A 344 20.41 -27.66 -4.86
CA GLU A 344 19.07 -27.22 -5.23
C GLU A 344 17.98 -27.82 -4.34
N ASP A 345 18.08 -29.11 -4.01
CA ASP A 345 17.14 -29.78 -3.10
C ASP A 345 17.13 -29.14 -1.70
N LEU A 346 18.30 -28.72 -1.20
CA LEU A 346 18.39 -28.02 0.07
C LEU A 346 17.84 -26.59 -0.04
N ARG A 347 18.03 -25.89 -1.17
CA ARG A 347 17.41 -24.58 -1.42
C ARG A 347 15.88 -24.68 -1.49
N ARG A 348 15.33 -25.72 -2.11
CA ARG A 348 13.88 -26.02 -2.10
C ARG A 348 13.36 -26.31 -0.69
N LEU A 349 14.11 -27.06 0.11
CA LEU A 349 13.78 -27.29 1.52
C LEU A 349 13.87 -25.98 2.34
N MET A 350 14.85 -25.12 2.06
CA MET A 350 14.96 -23.82 2.71
C MET A 350 13.73 -22.94 2.42
N ALA A 351 13.24 -22.93 1.18
CA ALA A 351 12.03 -22.21 0.80
C ALA A 351 10.77 -22.76 1.50
N ASP A 352 10.65 -24.09 1.60
CA ASP A 352 9.57 -24.77 2.34
C ASP A 352 9.55 -24.39 3.83
N ARG A 353 10.73 -24.23 4.44
CA ARG A 353 10.87 -23.88 5.87
C ARG A 353 10.96 -22.39 6.16
N ALA A 354 11.03 -21.55 5.14
CA ALA A 354 11.14 -20.12 5.30
C ALA A 354 9.84 -19.50 5.82
N GLY A 355 9.97 -18.58 6.78
CA GLY A 355 8.87 -17.72 7.22
C GLY A 355 8.45 -16.69 6.17
N THR A 356 7.66 -15.70 6.57
CA THR A 356 7.08 -14.70 5.65
C THR A 356 7.90 -13.40 5.53
N SER A 357 8.87 -13.17 6.41
CA SER A 357 9.70 -11.96 6.35
C SER A 357 10.92 -12.16 5.44
N ILE A 358 10.99 -11.42 4.34
CA ILE A 358 12.13 -11.45 3.39
C ILE A 358 13.44 -11.14 4.11
N ARG A 359 13.42 -10.20 5.07
CA ARG A 359 14.58 -9.88 5.92
C ARG A 359 15.09 -11.10 6.68
N LEU A 360 14.19 -11.90 7.26
CA LEU A 360 14.56 -13.12 7.99
C LEU A 360 15.01 -14.23 7.04
N ILE A 361 14.39 -14.36 5.86
CA ILE A 361 14.80 -15.29 4.80
C ILE A 361 16.24 -15.00 4.38
N LYS A 362 16.58 -13.73 4.09
CA LYS A 362 17.95 -13.32 3.77
C LYS A 362 18.93 -13.77 4.86
N GLY A 363 18.60 -13.49 6.12
CA GLY A 363 19.43 -13.90 7.25
C GLY A 363 19.52 -15.43 7.43
N PHE A 364 18.50 -16.19 7.04
CA PHE A 364 18.50 -17.65 7.07
C PHE A 364 19.41 -18.25 6.00
N VAL A 365 19.34 -17.72 4.77
CA VAL A 365 20.24 -18.09 3.66
C VAL A 365 21.69 -17.83 4.04
N GLN A 366 21.99 -16.63 4.58
CA GLN A 366 23.33 -16.27 5.03
C GLN A 366 23.86 -17.25 6.09
N SER A 367 23.06 -17.58 7.10
CA SER A 367 23.48 -18.52 8.15
C SER A 367 23.77 -19.92 7.61
N LEU A 368 22.96 -20.42 6.67
CA LEU A 368 23.19 -21.73 6.07
C LEU A 368 24.38 -21.74 5.10
N LEU A 369 24.63 -20.63 4.41
CA LEU A 369 25.81 -20.47 3.55
C LEU A 369 27.11 -20.54 4.37
N MET A 370 27.16 -19.82 5.50
CA MET A 370 28.29 -19.89 6.42
C MET A 370 28.48 -21.29 7.03
N LEU A 371 27.38 -21.97 7.38
CA LEU A 371 27.43 -23.33 7.91
C LEU A 371 27.91 -24.34 6.86
N ALA A 372 27.48 -24.19 5.60
CA ALA A 372 27.94 -25.02 4.49
C ALA A 372 29.45 -24.90 4.31
N HIS A 373 29.98 -23.67 4.25
CA HIS A 373 31.42 -23.43 4.19
C HIS A 373 32.17 -24.12 5.35
N GLN A 374 31.69 -23.93 6.59
CA GLN A 374 32.32 -24.52 7.77
C GLN A 374 32.35 -26.06 7.73
N LYS A 375 31.32 -26.70 7.17
CA LYS A 375 31.28 -28.16 7.03
C LYS A 375 32.20 -28.65 5.93
N GLU A 376 32.22 -27.96 4.79
CA GLU A 376 33.12 -28.26 3.68
C GLU A 376 34.59 -28.18 4.10
N SER A 377 34.94 -27.17 4.91
CA SER A 377 36.30 -27.03 5.46
C SER A 377 36.71 -28.18 6.39
N ARG A 378 35.75 -29.00 6.84
CA ARG A 378 35.96 -30.21 7.67
C ARG A 378 35.74 -31.50 6.89
N GLY A 379 35.59 -31.43 5.56
CA GLY A 379 35.32 -32.58 4.69
C GLY A 379 33.89 -33.11 4.74
N GLY A 380 32.95 -32.34 5.31
CA GLY A 380 31.52 -32.64 5.33
C GLY A 380 30.71 -31.81 4.33
N ALA A 381 29.40 -32.03 4.29
CA ALA A 381 28.46 -31.25 3.49
C ALA A 381 27.27 -30.80 4.35
N LEU A 382 26.57 -29.75 3.90
CA LEU A 382 25.31 -29.32 4.50
C LEU A 382 24.26 -30.44 4.32
N SER A 383 23.59 -30.82 5.41
CA SER A 383 22.57 -31.88 5.40
C SER A 383 21.16 -31.30 5.54
N ARG A 384 20.15 -32.13 5.27
CA ARG A 384 18.74 -31.75 5.48
C ARG A 384 18.48 -31.39 6.94
N GLU A 385 19.03 -32.14 7.88
CA GLU A 385 18.88 -31.91 9.33
C GLU A 385 19.45 -30.55 9.75
N ASP A 386 20.52 -30.07 9.11
CA ASP A 386 21.06 -28.74 9.39
C ASP A 386 20.07 -27.64 8.98
N VAL A 387 19.47 -27.76 7.80
CA VAL A 387 18.45 -26.82 7.30
C VAL A 387 17.25 -26.81 8.24
N ILE A 388 16.78 -27.99 8.66
CA ILE A 388 15.67 -28.12 9.61
C ILE A 388 16.02 -27.46 10.94
N ARG A 389 17.20 -27.76 11.51
CA ARG A 389 17.64 -27.18 12.78
C ARG A 389 17.78 -25.67 12.70
N ALA A 390 18.41 -25.14 11.65
CA ALA A 390 18.57 -23.71 11.44
C ALA A 390 17.21 -23.03 11.27
N SER A 391 16.27 -23.67 10.57
CA SER A 391 14.90 -23.15 10.43
C SER A 391 14.19 -23.08 11.77
N GLN A 392 14.33 -24.08 12.64
CA GLN A 392 13.77 -24.10 13.99
C GLN A 392 14.43 -23.09 14.93
N GLN A 393 15.68 -22.70 14.69
CA GLN A 393 16.32 -21.63 15.46
C GLN A 393 15.82 -20.25 15.01
N LYS A 394 15.63 -20.06 13.69
CA LYS A 394 15.20 -18.79 13.10
C LYS A 394 13.71 -18.54 13.26
N TRP A 395 12.93 -19.60 13.09
CA TRP A 395 11.50 -19.69 13.27
C TRP A 395 11.23 -20.88 14.20
N PRO A 396 11.40 -20.69 15.52
CA PRO A 396 11.02 -21.70 16.49
C PRO A 396 9.61 -22.21 16.18
N THR A 397 9.51 -23.49 15.85
CA THR A 397 8.25 -24.26 15.84
C THR A 397 7.72 -24.35 17.26
N GLY A 398 7.28 -23.18 17.74
CA GLY A 398 7.16 -22.77 19.12
C GLY A 398 6.66 -21.32 19.25
N GLN A 399 6.69 -20.51 18.18
CA GLN A 399 5.55 -19.62 17.92
C GLN A 399 4.37 -20.50 17.49
N LYS A 400 3.74 -21.04 18.52
CA LYS A 400 2.35 -21.44 18.58
C LYS A 400 1.54 -20.70 17.51
N ILE A 401 1.24 -21.37 16.39
CA ILE A 401 0.37 -20.77 15.36
C ILE A 401 -0.98 -20.63 16.03
N VAL A 402 -1.33 -19.40 16.40
CA VAL A 402 -2.62 -19.10 16.99
C VAL A 402 -3.66 -19.36 15.92
N THR A 403 -4.40 -20.46 16.08
CA THR A 403 -5.50 -20.79 15.17
C THR A 403 -6.78 -20.12 15.67
N VAL A 404 -7.76 -19.93 14.77
CA VAL A 404 -9.09 -19.43 15.15
C VAL A 404 -9.69 -20.28 16.28
N SER A 405 -9.45 -21.59 16.27
CA SER A 405 -9.92 -22.51 17.31
C SER A 405 -9.24 -22.31 18.66
N HIS A 406 -7.97 -21.90 18.70
CA HIS A 406 -7.29 -21.53 19.96
C HIS A 406 -7.92 -20.27 20.57
N ILE A 407 -8.20 -19.27 19.74
CA ILE A 407 -8.84 -18.02 20.15
C ILE A 407 -10.25 -18.27 20.67
N GLN A 408 -11.06 -19.03 19.92
CA GLN A 408 -12.43 -19.39 20.33
C GLN A 408 -12.45 -20.05 21.70
N LYS A 409 -11.62 -21.08 21.92
CA LYS A 409 -11.51 -21.76 23.21
C LYS A 409 -11.03 -20.84 24.34
N ALA A 410 -10.08 -19.94 24.07
CA ALA A 410 -9.61 -19.02 25.09
C ALA A 410 -10.69 -18.02 25.51
N VAL A 411 -11.45 -17.49 24.55
CA VAL A 411 -12.59 -16.59 24.82
C VAL A 411 -13.72 -17.33 25.53
N GLU A 412 -14.06 -18.56 25.10
CA GLU A 412 -15.04 -19.43 25.77
C GLU A 412 -14.71 -19.61 27.25
N ASN A 413 -13.45 -19.96 27.55
CA ASN A 413 -13.00 -20.17 28.93
C ASN A 413 -12.94 -18.87 29.74
N TYR A 414 -12.56 -17.75 29.12
CA TYR A 414 -12.42 -16.46 29.82
C TYR A 414 -13.79 -15.87 30.20
N TYR A 415 -14.76 -15.95 29.29
CA TYR A 415 -16.11 -15.40 29.49
C TYR A 415 -17.11 -16.42 30.05
N ASP A 416 -16.69 -17.68 30.25
CA ASP A 416 -17.53 -18.80 30.68
C ASP A 416 -18.77 -18.98 29.78
N ILE A 417 -18.54 -19.07 28.46
CA ILE A 417 -19.60 -19.25 27.46
C ILE A 417 -19.36 -20.50 26.61
N SER A 418 -20.44 -21.10 26.13
CA SER A 418 -20.37 -22.25 25.22
C SER A 418 -19.90 -21.83 23.82
N HIS A 419 -19.29 -22.77 23.09
CA HIS A 419 -18.92 -22.56 21.68
C HIS A 419 -20.13 -22.16 20.83
N GLU A 420 -21.28 -22.81 21.05
CA GLU A 420 -22.53 -22.49 20.36
C GLU A 420 -23.00 -21.05 20.61
N ASP A 421 -22.81 -20.53 21.81
CA ASP A 421 -23.16 -19.16 22.14
C ASP A 421 -22.15 -18.16 21.53
N LEU A 422 -20.89 -18.54 21.37
CA LEU A 422 -19.88 -17.70 20.70
C LEU A 422 -20.14 -17.59 19.19
N VAL A 423 -20.42 -18.70 18.50
CA VAL A 423 -20.63 -18.69 17.03
C VAL A 423 -22.09 -18.52 16.60
N GLY A 424 -23.04 -18.74 17.51
CA GLY A 424 -24.47 -18.73 17.22
C GLY A 424 -25.07 -17.35 16.93
N SER A 425 -26.36 -17.37 16.58
CA SER A 425 -27.13 -16.19 16.15
C SER A 425 -27.96 -15.52 17.26
N LYS A 426 -27.97 -16.09 18.47
CA LYS A 426 -28.73 -15.56 19.62
C LYS A 426 -28.31 -14.12 19.94
N ARG A 427 -29.26 -13.20 20.12
CA ARG A 427 -29.00 -11.75 20.33
C ARG A 427 -29.00 -11.32 21.80
N ASN A 428 -28.29 -12.07 22.64
CA ASN A 428 -28.19 -11.76 24.08
C ASN A 428 -27.11 -10.71 24.33
N LYS A 429 -27.41 -9.70 25.16
CA LYS A 429 -26.48 -8.60 25.48
C LYS A 429 -25.17 -9.10 26.09
N GLU A 430 -25.23 -10.12 26.94
CA GLU A 430 -24.07 -10.73 27.61
C GLU A 430 -23.11 -11.45 26.64
N LEU A 431 -23.59 -11.86 25.46
CA LEU A 431 -22.77 -12.54 24.44
C LEU A 431 -22.12 -11.57 23.44
N MET A 432 -22.48 -10.28 23.48
CA MET A 432 -21.99 -9.30 22.51
C MET A 432 -20.49 -9.03 22.67
N GLU A 433 -20.04 -8.71 23.89
CA GLU A 433 -18.64 -8.44 24.18
C GLU A 433 -17.73 -9.65 23.85
N PRO A 434 -18.00 -10.88 24.33
CA PRO A 434 -17.17 -12.06 23.99
C PRO A 434 -17.03 -12.28 22.48
N ARG A 435 -18.10 -12.07 21.70
CA ARG A 435 -18.09 -12.25 20.25
C ARG A 435 -17.27 -11.18 19.54
N HIS A 436 -17.40 -9.93 19.97
CA HIS A 436 -16.60 -8.85 19.41
C HIS A 436 -15.11 -9.05 19.70
N VAL A 437 -14.77 -9.42 20.94
CA VAL A 437 -13.40 -9.71 21.37
C VAL A 437 -12.82 -10.89 20.59
N ALA A 438 -13.56 -12.00 20.42
CA ALA A 438 -13.05 -13.15 19.65
C ALA A 438 -12.78 -12.83 18.17
N ILE A 439 -13.66 -12.05 17.54
CA ILE A 439 -13.48 -11.62 16.15
C ILE A 439 -12.26 -10.71 16.03
N TRP A 440 -12.12 -9.74 16.94
CA TRP A 440 -10.99 -8.82 16.95
C TRP A 440 -9.67 -9.56 17.18
N LEU A 441 -9.59 -10.45 18.18
CA LEU A 441 -8.42 -11.29 18.43
C LEU A 441 -8.06 -12.15 17.21
N THR A 442 -9.06 -12.70 16.51
CA THR A 442 -8.81 -13.48 15.30
C THR A 442 -8.22 -12.62 14.19
N ARG A 443 -8.66 -11.37 14.06
CA ARG A 443 -8.10 -10.42 13.08
C ARG A 443 -6.66 -10.05 13.40
N GLU A 444 -6.35 -9.82 14.68
CA GLU A 444 -5.04 -9.37 15.13
C GLU A 444 -4.00 -10.50 15.19
N MET A 445 -4.41 -11.69 15.61
CA MET A 445 -3.48 -12.78 15.91
C MET A 445 -3.33 -13.80 14.77
N THR A 446 -4.07 -13.64 13.66
CA THR A 446 -4.07 -14.59 12.53
C THR A 446 -4.09 -13.87 11.19
N ASP A 447 -3.69 -14.58 10.13
CA ASP A 447 -3.72 -14.08 8.75
C ASP A 447 -5.08 -14.33 8.03
N ASN A 448 -6.16 -14.61 8.77
CA ASN A 448 -7.47 -14.88 8.17
C ASN A 448 -8.09 -13.61 7.55
N THR A 449 -8.71 -13.76 6.38
CA THR A 449 -9.47 -12.67 5.75
C THR A 449 -10.76 -12.38 6.52
N LEU A 450 -11.34 -11.18 6.33
CA LEU A 450 -12.61 -10.83 6.95
C LEU A 450 -13.75 -11.79 6.55
N ALA A 451 -13.70 -12.36 5.35
CA ALA A 451 -14.64 -13.38 4.90
C ALA A 451 -14.44 -14.72 5.64
N ASP A 452 -13.19 -15.15 5.83
CA ASP A 452 -12.87 -16.40 6.53
C ASP A 452 -13.21 -16.32 8.02
N ILE A 453 -12.94 -15.16 8.65
CA ILE A 453 -13.38 -14.87 10.02
C ILE A 453 -14.91 -14.97 10.10
N GLY A 454 -15.64 -14.33 9.18
CA GLY A 454 -17.10 -14.42 9.11
C GLY A 454 -17.62 -15.86 9.08
N LYS A 455 -17.04 -16.71 8.23
CA LYS A 455 -17.36 -18.15 8.16
C LYS A 455 -17.12 -18.87 9.48
N LYS A 456 -15.98 -18.62 10.14
CA LYS A 456 -15.60 -19.27 11.41
C LYS A 456 -16.44 -18.82 12.62
N PHE A 457 -17.13 -17.70 12.51
CA PHE A 457 -18.01 -17.17 13.56
C PHE A 457 -19.49 -17.20 13.16
N GLY A 458 -19.94 -18.29 12.54
CA GLY A 458 -21.36 -18.52 12.24
C GLY A 458 -21.86 -17.85 10.96
N ASN A 459 -21.04 -17.83 9.89
CA ASN A 459 -21.36 -17.22 8.60
C ASN A 459 -21.76 -15.74 8.68
N ARG A 460 -21.08 -14.98 9.56
CA ARG A 460 -21.28 -13.53 9.71
C ARG A 460 -20.78 -12.80 8.46
N THR A 461 -21.50 -11.74 8.09
CA THR A 461 -21.13 -10.92 6.93
C THR A 461 -19.86 -10.11 7.22
N HIS A 462 -19.17 -9.68 6.15
CA HIS A 462 -18.01 -8.80 6.23
C HIS A 462 -18.27 -7.53 7.06
N ALA A 463 -19.46 -6.93 6.90
CA ALA A 463 -19.88 -5.75 7.65
C ALA A 463 -19.95 -6.02 9.17
N THR A 464 -20.45 -7.20 9.57
CA THR A 464 -20.53 -7.62 10.98
C THR A 464 -19.13 -7.81 11.59
N VAL A 465 -18.19 -8.37 10.83
CA VAL A 465 -16.80 -8.54 11.27
C VAL A 465 -16.13 -7.18 11.44
N LYS A 466 -16.26 -6.27 10.46
CA LYS A 466 -15.73 -4.90 10.55
C LYS A 466 -16.30 -4.12 11.73
N HIS A 467 -17.61 -4.20 11.96
CA HIS A 467 -18.27 -3.58 13.11
C HIS A 467 -17.68 -4.10 14.43
N SER A 468 -17.43 -5.41 14.53
CA SER A 468 -16.87 -6.02 15.73
C SER A 468 -15.46 -5.51 16.04
N ILE A 469 -14.63 -5.38 15.01
CA ILE A 469 -13.26 -4.84 15.13
C ILE A 469 -13.31 -3.40 15.63
N ALA A 470 -14.09 -2.53 14.95
CA ALA A 470 -14.22 -1.12 15.31
C ALA A 470 -14.76 -0.92 16.73
N TRP A 471 -15.70 -1.77 17.16
CA TRP A 471 -16.27 -1.72 18.51
C TRP A 471 -15.22 -2.02 19.60
N VAL A 472 -14.40 -3.05 19.40
CA VAL A 472 -13.32 -3.38 20.37
C VAL A 472 -12.28 -2.27 20.41
N GLU A 473 -11.84 -1.76 19.26
CA GLU A 473 -10.87 -0.66 19.18
C GLU A 473 -11.38 0.60 19.90
N ASP A 474 -12.63 0.99 19.66
CA ASP A 474 -13.25 2.16 20.32
C ASP A 474 -13.28 1.99 21.85
N ILE A 475 -13.69 0.82 22.35
CA ILE A 475 -13.75 0.58 23.81
C ILE A 475 -12.36 0.49 24.43
N LYS A 476 -11.37 -0.12 23.77
CA LYS A 476 -9.98 -0.14 24.26
C LYS A 476 -9.43 1.27 24.49
N THR A 477 -9.82 2.25 23.68
CA THR A 477 -9.39 3.65 23.88
C THR A 477 -10.08 4.35 25.06
N LYS A 478 -11.33 3.97 25.37
CA LYS A 478 -12.18 4.64 26.36
C LYS A 478 -12.11 4.01 27.75
N ASP A 479 -11.84 2.71 27.82
CA ASP A 479 -11.83 1.93 29.05
C ASP A 479 -10.50 1.19 29.23
N ARG A 480 -9.67 1.72 30.15
CA ARG A 480 -8.37 1.13 30.49
C ARG A 480 -8.49 -0.27 31.11
N LEU A 481 -9.55 -0.54 31.88
CA LEU A 481 -9.76 -1.87 32.47
C LEU A 481 -10.14 -2.89 31.40
N PHE A 482 -10.91 -2.48 30.38
CA PHE A 482 -11.17 -3.33 29.22
C PHE A 482 -9.90 -3.57 28.41
N HIS A 483 -9.11 -2.53 28.16
CA HIS A 483 -7.81 -2.64 27.49
C HIS A 483 -6.90 -3.68 28.15
N ASP A 484 -6.66 -3.55 29.46
CA ASP A 484 -5.77 -4.45 30.20
C ASP A 484 -6.29 -5.90 30.20
N ARG A 485 -7.62 -6.10 30.23
CA ARG A 485 -8.24 -7.43 30.13
C ARG A 485 -8.02 -8.07 28.76
N VAL A 486 -8.24 -7.33 27.68
CA VAL A 486 -8.06 -7.82 26.30
C VAL A 486 -6.59 -8.13 26.02
N ASP A 487 -5.67 -7.27 26.48
CA ASP A 487 -4.23 -7.49 26.34
C ASP A 487 -3.77 -8.71 27.14
N SER A 488 -4.27 -8.87 28.37
CA SER A 488 -4.01 -10.07 29.18
C SER A 488 -4.50 -11.34 28.46
N LEU A 489 -5.71 -11.32 27.90
CA LEU A 489 -6.26 -12.43 27.14
C LEU A 489 -5.46 -12.73 25.85
N GLN A 490 -4.97 -11.70 25.17
CA GLN A 490 -4.11 -11.83 23.98
C GLN A 490 -2.75 -12.45 24.33
N ASN A 491 -2.14 -12.04 25.45
CA ASN A 491 -0.90 -12.63 25.95
C ASN A 491 -1.12 -14.09 26.37
N ASP A 492 -2.20 -14.38 27.09
CA ASP A 492 -2.59 -15.73 27.49
C ASP A 492 -2.75 -16.68 26.30
N ILE A 493 -3.37 -16.22 25.21
CA ILE A 493 -3.52 -17.00 23.98
C ILE A 493 -2.15 -17.28 23.34
N SER A 494 -1.28 -16.26 23.31
CA SER A 494 0.07 -16.38 22.76
C SER A 494 0.93 -17.36 23.58
N ASP A 495 0.77 -17.35 24.90
CA ASP A 495 1.48 -18.21 25.85
C ASP A 495 0.95 -19.64 25.87
N LYS A 496 -0.35 -19.86 25.58
CA LYS A 496 -1.04 -21.17 25.65
C LYS A 496 -1.20 -21.92 24.33
N ALA A 497 -1.11 -21.25 23.16
CA ALA A 497 -1.29 -21.84 21.82
C ALA A 497 -0.24 -22.91 21.44
#